data_AF-A0A6J6NL40-F1
#
_entry.id   AF-A0A6J6NL40-F1
#
_cell.length_a   1.000
_cell.length_b   1.000
_cell.length_c   1.000
_cell.angle_alpha   90.00
_cell.angle_beta   90.00
_cell.angle_gamma   90.00
#
_symmetry.space_group_name_H-M   'P 1'
#
loop_
_entity.id
_entity.type
_entity.pdbx_description
1 polymer ?
#
loop_
_entity_poly.entity_id
_entity_poly.type
_entity_poly.pdbx_seq_one_letter_code
_entity_poly.pdbx_strand_id
1 'polypeptide(L)'
;MCKKNALVELRYTFGEQLGQYSGRIKTPRELEEMEREFGEFRVYIVEVCPDCSWNHMCASFVLGDGTERKAPRKTRTLEDDDYAAR
;
A
#
# COMPACT_ATOMS: atom_id res chain seq x y z
N MET A 1 7.34 21.14 8.29
CA MET A 1 6.24 20.95 7.32
C MET A 1 6.70 21.51 5.98
N CYS A 2 6.62 20.73 4.90
CA CYS A 2 7.01 21.19 3.57
C CYS A 2 5.97 22.21 3.04
N LYS A 3 6.43 23.29 2.39
CA LYS A 3 5.55 24.34 1.81
C LYS A 3 5.53 24.32 0.28
N LYS A 4 6.04 23.25 -0.35
CA LYS A 4 6.09 23.09 -1.81
C LYS A 4 4.73 22.62 -2.33
N ASN A 5 4.33 23.11 -3.51
CA ASN A 5 3.02 22.83 -4.12
C ASN A 5 2.91 21.42 -4.75
N ALA A 6 3.98 20.63 -4.75
CA ALA A 6 4.05 19.31 -5.41
C ALA A 6 4.10 18.17 -4.39
N LEU A 7 3.14 18.12 -3.46
CA LEU A 7 2.96 16.96 -2.58
C LEU A 7 2.20 15.86 -3.34
N VAL A 8 2.68 14.63 -3.20
CA VAL A 8 2.04 13.44 -3.78
C VAL A 8 1.52 12.58 -2.64
N GLU A 9 0.29 12.11 -2.77
CA GLU A 9 -0.34 11.22 -1.79
C GLU A 9 -0.13 9.76 -2.17
N LEU A 10 0.53 9.01 -1.30
CA LEU A 10 0.72 7.56 -1.41
C LEU A 10 -0.21 6.84 -0.45
N ARG A 11 -0.68 5.65 -0.85
CA ARG A 11 -1.54 4.79 -0.02
C ARG A 11 -0.86 3.44 0.13
N TYR A 12 -0.31 3.16 1.30
CA TYR A 12 0.31 1.87 1.60
C TYR A 12 -0.70 0.92 2.23
N THR A 13 -0.76 -0.32 1.73
CA THR A 13 -1.66 -1.37 2.25
C THR A 13 -0.91 -2.42 3.06
N PHE A 14 -1.39 -2.77 4.24
CA PHE A 14 -0.79 -3.79 5.11
C PHE A 14 -1.83 -4.74 5.68
N GLY A 15 -1.55 -6.03 5.64
CA GLY A 15 -2.39 -7.06 6.23
C GLY A 15 -1.82 -8.44 5.98
N GLU A 16 -2.01 -9.36 6.93
CA GLU A 16 -1.49 -10.72 6.81
C GLU A 16 -2.12 -11.47 5.62
N GLN A 17 -3.39 -11.19 5.34
CA GLN A 17 -4.15 -11.81 4.25
C GLN A 17 -3.81 -11.25 2.86
N LEU A 18 -3.04 -10.15 2.77
CA LEU A 18 -2.57 -9.60 1.49
C LEU A 18 -1.36 -10.36 0.94
N GLY A 19 -0.64 -11.11 1.78
CA GLY A 19 0.58 -11.82 1.37
C GLY A 19 1.61 -10.87 0.75
N GLN A 20 2.04 -11.19 -0.47
CA GLN A 20 3.02 -10.38 -1.21
C GLN A 20 2.57 -8.95 -1.54
N TYR A 21 1.26 -8.68 -1.45
CA TYR A 21 0.70 -7.35 -1.71
C TYR A 21 0.76 -6.45 -0.47
N SER A 22 1.10 -7.00 0.70
CA SER A 22 1.36 -6.21 1.90
C SER A 22 2.60 -5.32 1.72
N GLY A 23 2.53 -4.08 2.19
CA GLY A 23 3.56 -3.05 2.04
C GLY A 23 3.59 -2.36 0.68
N ARG A 24 2.66 -2.67 -0.23
CA ARG A 24 2.60 -2.07 -1.58
C ARG A 24 1.80 -0.77 -1.61
N ILE A 25 2.10 0.07 -2.59
CA ILE A 25 1.35 1.30 -2.89
C ILE A 25 0.17 0.95 -3.79
N LYS A 26 -1.01 1.50 -3.48
CA LYS A 26 -2.25 1.27 -4.22
C LYS A 26 -2.96 2.56 -4.61
N THR A 27 -3.66 2.53 -5.74
CA THR A 27 -4.56 3.60 -6.17
C THR A 27 -5.91 3.50 -5.45
N PRO A 28 -6.71 4.59 -5.37
CA PRO A 28 -8.06 4.53 -4.80
C PRO A 28 -8.93 3.43 -5.41
N ARG A 29 -8.88 3.27 -6.73
CA ARG A 29 -9.64 2.24 -7.44
C ARG A 29 -9.20 0.83 -7.05
N GLU A 30 -7.90 0.58 -6.94
CA GLU A 30 -7.42 -0.72 -6.44
C GLU A 30 -7.89 -0.98 -5.00
N LEU A 31 -7.96 0.03 -4.14
CA LEU A 31 -8.47 -0.14 -2.77
C LEU A 31 -9.95 -0.54 -2.74
N GLU A 32 -10.78 0.03 -3.62
CA GLU A 32 -12.20 -0.34 -3.76
C GLU A 32 -12.37 -1.79 -4.22
N GLU A 33 -11.51 -2.26 -5.12
CA GLU A 33 -11.50 -3.65 -5.58
C GLU A 33 -11.02 -4.57 -4.44
N MET A 34 -9.93 -4.20 -3.75
CA MET A 34 -9.35 -4.96 -2.64
C MET A 34 -10.27 -5.09 -1.43
N GLU A 35 -11.09 -4.08 -1.14
CA GLU A 35 -12.09 -4.11 -0.05
C GLU A 35 -13.02 -5.33 -0.16
N ARG A 36 -13.28 -5.80 -1.38
CA ARG A 36 -14.20 -6.93 -1.65
C ARG A 36 -13.49 -8.27 -1.83
N GLU A 37 -12.18 -8.25 -2.05
CA GLU A 37 -11.38 -9.45 -2.36
C GLU A 37 -10.67 -10.01 -1.12
N PHE A 38 -10.22 -9.12 -0.24
CA PHE A 38 -9.44 -9.47 0.93
C PHE A 38 -10.25 -9.27 2.22
N GLY A 39 -9.89 -10.04 3.27
CA GLY A 39 -10.37 -9.76 4.62
C GLY A 39 -9.72 -8.49 5.16
N GLU A 40 -9.69 -8.33 6.49
CA GLU A 40 -9.23 -7.08 7.10
C GLU A 40 -7.78 -6.71 6.71
N PHE A 41 -7.60 -5.47 6.22
CA PHE A 41 -6.29 -4.87 6.02
C PHE A 41 -6.31 -3.37 6.35
N ARG A 42 -5.14 -2.82 6.67
CA ARG A 42 -4.95 -1.42 7.04
C ARG A 42 -4.33 -0.63 5.90
N VAL A 43 -4.82 0.59 5.68
CA VAL A 43 -4.30 1.54 4.71
C VAL A 43 -3.69 2.72 5.45
N TYR A 44 -2.50 3.15 5.03
CA TYR A 44 -1.87 4.39 5.49
C TYR A 44 -1.74 5.37 4.34
N ILE A 45 -2.31 6.56 4.52
CA ILE A 45 -2.15 7.66 3.58
C ILE A 45 -0.95 8.49 4.01
N VAL A 46 0.02 8.63 3.11
CA VAL A 46 1.27 9.36 3.34
C VAL A 46 1.46 10.39 2.24
N GLU A 47 1.57 11.66 2.61
CA GLU A 47 2.04 12.71 1.70
C GLU A 47 3.56 12.67 1.62
N VAL A 48 4.09 12.78 0.40
CA VAL A 48 5.51 12.80 0.11
C VAL A 48 5.85 14.00 -0.77
N CYS A 49 6.92 14.71 -0.40
CA CYS A 49 7.54 15.71 -1.26
C CYS A 49 8.78 15.09 -1.95
N PRO A 50 8.74 14.84 -3.27
CA PRO A 50 9.86 14.23 -3.98
C PRO A 50 11.11 15.11 -4.00
N ASP A 51 10.95 16.44 -3.84
CA ASP A 51 12.06 17.38 -3.93
C ASP A 51 12.88 17.54 -2.65
N CYS A 52 12.33 17.21 -1.48
CA CYS A 52 13.01 17.41 -0.20
C CYS A 52 12.89 16.21 0.75
N SER A 53 12.39 15.08 0.24
CA SER A 53 12.23 13.82 0.99
C SER A 53 11.38 13.92 2.26
N TRP A 54 10.58 14.98 2.38
CA TRP A 54 9.65 15.12 3.50
C TRP A 54 8.48 14.15 3.30
N ASN A 55 8.13 13.43 4.36
CA ASN A 55 6.98 12.54 4.40
C ASN A 55 6.13 12.82 5.65
N HIS A 56 4.82 12.65 5.51
CA HIS A 56 3.87 12.83 6.60
C HIS A 56 2.68 11.87 6.45
N MET A 57 2.36 11.14 7.52
CA MET A 57 1.20 10.27 7.56
C MET A 57 -0.05 11.10 7.88
N CYS A 58 -0.96 11.19 6.91
CA CYS A 58 -2.18 12.00 7.01
C CYS A 58 -3.32 11.24 7.68
N ALA A 59 -3.48 9.96 7.34
CA ALA A 59 -4.57 9.14 7.83
C ALA A 59 -4.20 7.66 7.87
N SER A 60 -4.92 6.91 8.70
CA SER A 60 -4.93 5.46 8.65
C SER A 60 -6.34 4.95 8.87
N PHE A 61 -6.74 3.92 8.13
CA PHE A 61 -8.06 3.30 8.25
C PHE A 61 -7.97 1.82 7.87
N VAL A 62 -9.04 1.09 8.19
CA VAL A 62 -9.18 -0.34 7.92
C VAL A 62 -10.16 -0.52 6.77
N LEU A 63 -9.83 -1.41 5.84
CA LEU A 63 -10.68 -1.87 4.74
C LEU A 63 -10.73 -3.40 4.73
N GLY A 64 -11.56 -3.95 3.85
CA GLY A 64 -11.75 -5.39 3.68
C GLY A 64 -13.12 -5.86 4.14
N ASP A 65 -13.49 -7.07 3.77
CA ASP A 65 -14.81 -7.64 4.05
C ASP A 65 -14.92 -8.37 5.40
N GLY A 66 -13.85 -8.34 6.20
CA GLY A 66 -13.78 -8.96 7.53
C GLY A 66 -13.75 -10.50 7.53
N THR A 67 -13.78 -11.15 6.38
CA THR A 67 -13.73 -12.61 6.30
C THR A 67 -12.28 -13.09 6.25
N GLU A 68 -11.88 -13.91 7.22
CA GLU A 68 -10.52 -14.43 7.28
C GLU A 68 -10.23 -15.43 6.16
N ARG A 69 -9.18 -15.14 5.37
CA ARG A 69 -8.72 -15.98 4.27
C ARG A 69 -7.22 -16.21 4.35
N LYS A 70 -6.75 -17.27 3.69
CA LYS A 70 -5.32 -17.46 3.47
C LYS A 70 -4.81 -16.42 2.48
N ALA A 71 -3.61 -15.91 2.75
CA ALA A 71 -2.92 -15.02 1.85
C ALA A 71 -2.76 -15.65 0.45
N PRO A 72 -2.84 -14.84 -0.63
CA PRO A 72 -2.61 -15.33 -1.98
C PRO A 72 -1.21 -15.93 -2.10
N ARG A 73 -1.08 -16.98 -2.92
CA ARG A 73 0.21 -17.61 -3.19
C ARG A 73 1.17 -16.59 -3.80
N LYS A 74 2.41 -16.55 -3.32
CA LYS A 74 3.46 -15.68 -3.87
C LYS A 74 3.68 -16.00 -5.36
N THR A 75 3.64 -14.97 -6.19
CA THR A 75 3.98 -14.99 -7.61
C THR A 75 5.26 -14.17 -7.80
N ARG A 76 6.17 -14.60 -8.67
CA ARG A 76 7.41 -13.86 -8.97
C ARG A 76 7.07 -12.48 -9.53
N THR A 77 7.62 -11.43 -8.94
CA THR A 77 7.41 -10.02 -9.34
C THR A 77 8.67 -9.40 -9.92
N LEU A 78 8.53 -8.26 -10.62
CA LEU A 78 9.67 -7.48 -11.13
C LEU A 78 10.61 -7.05 -9.99
N GLU A 79 10.07 -6.71 -8.83
CA GLU A 79 10.88 -6.32 -7.67
C GLU A 79 11.74 -7.47 -7.13
N ASP A 80 11.27 -8.73 -7.23
CA ASP A 80 12.09 -9.89 -6.89
C ASP A 80 13.28 -10.04 -7.86
N ASP A 81 13.07 -9.72 -9.15
CA ASP A 81 14.12 -9.78 -10.17
C ASP A 81 15.16 -8.65 -9.97
N ASP A 82 14.71 -7.43 -9.67
CA ASP A 82 15.58 -6.28 -9.38
C ASP A 82 16.48 -6.53 -8.16
N TYR A 83 15.95 -7.18 -7.12
CA TYR A 83 16.73 -7.54 -5.93
C TYR A 83 17.77 -8.63 -6.24
N ALA A 84 17.43 -9.63 -7.06
CA ALA A 84 18.34 -10.70 -7.44
C ALA A 84 19.49 -10.22 -8.35
N ALA A 85 19.29 -9.13 -9.08
CA ALA A 85 20.29 -8.53 -9.97
C ALA A 85 21.27 -7.57 -9.25
N ARG A 86 21.02 -7.26 -7.97
CA ARG A 86 21.80 -6.32 -7.16
C ARG A 86 22.88 -7.01 -6.34
#